data_AF-A0A928UQD4-F1
#
_entry.id   AF-A0A928UQD4-F1
#
_cell.length_a   1.000
_cell.length_b   1.000
_cell.length_c   1.000
_cell.angle_alpha   90.00
_cell.angle_beta   90.00
_cell.angle_gamma   90.00
#
_symmetry.space_group_name_H-M   'P 1'
#
loop_
_entity.id
_entity.type
_entity.pdbx_description
1 polymer ?
#
loop_
_entity_poly.entity_id
_entity_poly.type
_entity_poly.pdbx_seq_one_letter_code
_entity_poly.pdbx_strand_id
1 'polypeptide(L)' 'MTITKEIVAEHGLAPDEYERILAAMEREPNLTELGVFSVMWS' A
#
# COMPACT_ATOMS: atom_id res chain seq x y z
N MET A 1 -9.09 9.50 -6.27
CA MET A 1 -8.72 8.25 -6.96
C MET A 1 -8.60 7.20 -5.87
N THR A 2 -9.32 6.11 -5.97
CA THR A 2 -9.42 5.09 -4.91
C THR A 2 -8.34 4.04 -5.12
N ILE A 3 -7.61 3.66 -4.06
CA ILE A 3 -6.66 2.55 -4.13
C ILE A 3 -7.43 1.24 -4.18
N THR A 4 -7.19 0.43 -5.21
CA THR A 4 -7.80 -0.89 -5.35
C THR A 4 -6.80 -1.99 -5.01
N LYS A 5 -7.29 -3.21 -4.80
CA LYS A 5 -6.44 -4.37 -4.50
C LYS A 5 -5.48 -4.67 -5.66
N GLU A 6 -5.88 -4.41 -6.89
CA GLU A 6 -5.06 -4.58 -8.08
C GLU A 6 -3.89 -3.60 -8.07
N ILE A 7 -4.12 -2.32 -7.74
CA ILE A 7 -3.06 -1.30 -7.62
C ILE A 7 -2.05 -1.70 -6.53
N VAL A 8 -2.52 -2.21 -5.39
CA VAL A 8 -1.66 -2.69 -4.30
C VAL A 8 -0.77 -3.84 -4.77
N ALA A 9 -1.36 -4.82 -5.47
CA ALA A 9 -0.62 -5.96 -6.01
C ALA A 9 0.38 -5.54 -7.11
N GLU A 10 0.04 -4.56 -7.95
CA GLU A 10 0.95 -3.97 -8.93
C GLU A 10 2.18 -3.30 -8.27
N HIS A 11 2.02 -2.81 -7.04
CA HIS A 11 3.12 -2.29 -6.22
C HIS A 11 3.86 -3.39 -5.44
N GLY A 12 3.58 -4.67 -5.69
CA GLY A 12 4.29 -5.78 -5.06
C GLY A 12 3.98 -5.96 -3.56
N LEU A 13 2.93 -5.31 -3.05
CA LEU A 13 2.49 -5.44 -1.67
C LEU A 13 1.49 -6.57 -1.53
N ALA A 14 1.69 -7.42 -0.52
CA ALA A 14 0.73 -8.43 -0.14
C ALA A 14 -0.50 -7.77 0.55
N PRO A 15 -1.68 -8.43 0.55
CA PRO A 15 -2.89 -7.87 1.16
C PRO A 15 -2.73 -7.52 2.64
N ASP A 16 -1.98 -8.32 3.41
CA ASP A 16 -1.69 -8.09 4.83
C ASP A 16 -0.75 -6.92 5.06
N GLU A 17 0.20 -6.68 4.15
CA GLU A 17 1.05 -5.49 4.16
C GLU A 17 0.22 -4.23 3.95
N TYR A 18 -0.74 -4.26 3.02
CA TYR A 18 -1.65 -3.14 2.83
C TYR A 18 -2.53 -2.87 4.06
N GLU A 19 -3.03 -3.91 4.73
CA GLU A 19 -3.74 -3.75 6.00
C GLU A 19 -2.87 -3.11 7.09
N ARG A 20 -1.59 -3.48 7.17
CA ARG A 20 -0.62 -2.85 8.09
C ARG A 20 -0.40 -1.38 7.76
N ILE A 21 -0.32 -1.02 6.47
CA ILE A 21 -0.18 0.38 6.03
C ILE A 21 -1.42 1.19 6.45
N LEU A 22 -2.63 0.66 6.23
CA LEU A 22 -3.87 1.31 6.65
C LEU A 22 -3.93 1.50 8.17
N ALA A 23 -3.54 0.49 8.94
CA ALA A 23 -3.50 0.56 10.40
C ALA A 23 -2.45 1.58 10.91
N ALA A 24 -1.30 1.70 10.23
CA ALA A 24 -0.24 2.63 10.62
C ALA A 24 -0.56 4.09 10.26
N MET A 25 -1.27 4.31 9.15
CA MET A 25 -1.54 5.66 8.64
C MET A 25 -2.88 6.23 9.10
N GLU A 26 -3.81 5.37 9.55
CA GLU A 26 -5.20 5.73 9.87
C GLU A 26 -5.95 6.41 8.70
N ARG A 27 -5.45 6.24 7.48
CA ARG A 27 -6.01 6.74 6.21
C ARG A 27 -5.53 5.89 5.04
N GLU A 28 -6.19 6.04 3.89
CA GLU A 28 -5.67 5.45 2.65
C GLU A 28 -4.36 6.14 2.21
N PRO A 29 -3.33 5.37 1.83
CA PRO A 29 -2.14 5.91 1.19
C PRO A 29 -2.44 6.36 -0.25
N ASN A 30 -1.62 7.26 -0.78
CA ASN A 30 -1.62 7.55 -2.23
C ASN A 30 -0.61 6.65 -2.97
N LEU A 31 -0.58 6.76 -4.31
CA LEU A 31 0.32 5.96 -5.16
C LEU A 31 1.80 6.15 -4.83
N THR A 32 2.22 7.38 -4.55
CA THR A 32 3.61 7.68 -4.18
C THR A 32 3.98 6.99 -2.86
N GLU A 33 3.09 7.06 -1.87
CA GLU A 33 3.28 6.42 -0.57
C GLU A 33 3.31 4.88 -0.70
N LEU A 34 2.45 4.29 -1.53
CA LEU A 34 2.50 2.85 -1.85
C LEU A 34 3.83 2.43 -2.46
N GLY A 35 4.38 3.23 -3.38
CA GLY A 35 5.71 2.99 -3.94
C GLY A 35 6.83 3.05 -2.89
N VAL A 36 6.71 3.93 -1.90
CA VAL A 36 7.66 4.00 -0.78
C VAL A 36 7.56 2.74 0.09
N PHE A 37 6.36 2.33 0.47
CA PHE A 37 6.17 1.11 1.28
C PHE A 37 6.64 -0.15 0.55
N SER A 38 6.38 -0.25 -0.75
CA SER A 38 6.83 -1.35 -1.61
C SER A 38 8.34 -1.57 -1.52
N VAL A 39 9.14 -0.49 -1.58
CA VAL A 39 10.60 -0.58 -1.49
C VAL A 39 11.07 -0.81 -0.05
N MET A 40 10.38 -0.22 0.94
CA MET A 40 10.77 -0.36 2.34
C MET A 40 10.59 -1.78 2.88
N TRP A 41 9.61 -2.53 2.36
CA TRP A 41 9.23 -3.85 2.88
C TRP A 41 9.55 -5.01 1.93
N SER A 42 10.21 -4.77 0.79
CA SER A 42 10.71 -5.83 -0.12
C SER A 42 11.91 -6.59 0.44
#